data_AF-A0A2K4YDM3-F1
#
_entry.id   AF-A0A2K4YDM3-F1
#
_cell.length_a   1.000
_cell.length_b   1.000
_cell.length_c   1.000
_cell.angle_alpha   90.00
_cell.angle_beta   90.00
_cell.angle_gamma   90.00
#
_symmetry.space_group_name_H-M   'P 1'
#
loop_
_entity.id
_entity.type
_entity.pdbx_description
1 polymer ?
#
loop_
_entity_poly.entity_id
_entity_poly.type
_entity_poly.pdbx_seq_one_letter_code
_entity_poly.pdbx_strand_id
1 'polypeptide(L)' 'MLRQMFAVGAIAAGIAGMPPAHAAPSTTTSPAPTTGSSVYYPNCKAACDAGAAPIYRGQPGYRAPLDRDNDGIACEICH' A
#
# COMPACT_ATOMS: atom_id res chain seq x y z
N MET A 1 42.43 -54.13 6.52
CA MET A 1 43.12 -53.11 5.70
C MET A 1 42.13 -51.95 5.54
N LEU A 2 42.40 -50.67 5.80
CA LEU A 2 43.58 -49.94 6.16
C LEU A 2 43.11 -48.68 6.93
N ARG A 3 43.71 -48.53 8.11
CA ARG A 3 43.72 -47.36 9.00
C ARG A 3 43.94 -46.05 8.22
N GLN A 4 43.18 -45.00 8.50
CA GLN A 4 43.61 -43.59 8.51
C GLN A 4 42.56 -42.79 9.33
N MET A 5 42.66 -42.68 10.65
CA MET A 5 43.27 -41.56 11.39
C MET A 5 43.83 -40.41 10.53
N PHE A 6 43.17 -39.25 10.53
CA PHE A 6 43.83 -37.93 10.61
C PHE A 6 42.90 -36.92 11.31
N ALA A 7 43.49 -36.23 12.28
CA ALA A 7 42.89 -35.23 13.13
C ALA A 7 43.04 -33.81 12.53
N VAL A 8 42.53 -32.84 13.29
CA VAL A 8 42.86 -31.41 13.30
C VAL A 8 42.00 -30.53 12.38
N GLY A 9 41.28 -29.59 12.98
CA GLY A 9 40.74 -28.44 12.27
C GLY A 9 39.61 -27.68 12.98
N ALA A 10 39.82 -27.24 14.22
CA ALA A 10 39.03 -26.12 14.74
C ALA A 10 39.38 -24.87 13.92
N ILE A 11 38.42 -24.35 13.14
CA ILE A 11 38.51 -23.01 12.56
C ILE A 11 37.45 -22.17 13.27
N ALA A 12 37.92 -21.40 14.26
CA ALA A 12 37.17 -20.30 14.83
C ALA A 12 37.37 -19.04 13.96
N ALA A 13 36.27 -18.28 13.84
CA ALA A 13 36.20 -16.84 13.61
C ALA A 13 36.51 -16.26 12.22
N GLY A 14 35.57 -15.40 11.78
CA GLY A 14 35.71 -14.45 10.68
C GLY A 14 34.82 -14.84 9.49
N ILE A 15 33.88 -14.05 9.00
CA ILE A 15 33.66 -12.60 9.09
C ILE A 15 32.19 -12.33 8.78
N ALA A 16 31.66 -11.34 9.49
CA ALA A 16 30.37 -10.75 9.19
C ALA A 16 30.29 -10.33 7.71
N GLY A 17 29.34 -10.92 7.00
CA GLY A 17 28.98 -10.55 5.64
C GLY A 17 27.47 -10.65 5.49
N MET A 18 26.72 -9.90 6.30
CA MET A 18 25.31 -9.67 6.01
C MET A 18 25.29 -8.94 4.65
N PRO A 19 24.62 -9.45 3.60
CA PRO A 19 24.42 -8.66 2.40
C PRO A 19 23.74 -7.35 2.80
N PRO A 20 24.04 -6.20 2.18
CA PRO A 20 23.17 -5.06 2.32
C PRO A 20 21.81 -5.53 1.82
N ALA A 21 20.87 -5.70 2.76
CA ALA A 21 19.47 -5.72 2.43
C ALA A 21 19.24 -4.40 1.71
N HIS A 22 19.25 -4.43 0.39
CA HIS A 22 18.62 -3.43 -0.42
C HIS A 22 17.16 -3.53 -0.03
N ALA A 23 16.77 -2.75 0.98
CA ALA A 23 15.41 -2.35 1.17
C ALA A 23 15.02 -1.72 -0.17
N ALA A 24 14.34 -2.49 -1.00
CA ALA A 24 13.67 -1.97 -2.16
C ALA A 24 12.85 -0.77 -1.65
N PRO A 25 12.96 0.41 -2.28
CA PRO A 25 12.02 1.47 -1.97
C PRO A 25 10.64 0.90 -2.31
N SER A 26 9.84 0.65 -1.27
CA SER A 26 8.41 0.43 -1.41
C SER A 26 7.85 1.73 -1.97
N THR A 27 7.90 1.91 -3.28
CA THR A 27 7.13 2.92 -3.98
C THR A 27 5.68 2.44 -3.90
N THR A 28 5.06 2.62 -2.73
CA THR A 28 3.65 2.97 -2.73
C THR A 28 3.60 4.27 -3.51
N THR A 29 3.34 4.15 -4.81
CA THR A 29 2.97 5.27 -5.66
C THR A 29 1.69 5.80 -5.05
N SER A 30 1.83 6.68 -4.07
CA SER A 30 0.75 7.55 -3.64
C SER A 30 0.40 8.33 -4.89
N PRO A 31 -0.79 8.10 -5.51
CA PRO A 31 -1.17 8.86 -6.67
C PRO A 31 -1.07 10.33 -6.27
N ALA A 32 -0.23 11.08 -7.00
CA ALA A 32 -0.15 12.52 -6.84
C ALA A 32 -1.59 13.05 -6.89
N PRO A 33 -1.99 13.97 -5.98
CA PRO A 33 -3.36 14.45 -5.91
C PRO A 33 -3.72 15.06 -7.26
N THR A 34 -4.40 14.26 -8.09
CA THR A 34 -4.95 14.72 -9.34
C THR A 34 -6.07 15.63 -8.91
N THR A 35 -5.85 16.93 -9.03
CA THR A 35 -6.82 18.00 -8.73
C THR A 35 -8.20 17.49 -9.12
N GLY A 36 -9.05 17.24 -8.12
CA GLY A 36 -10.24 16.38 -8.20
C GLY A 36 -10.91 16.49 -9.56
N SER A 37 -10.67 15.49 -10.42
CA SER A 37 -11.10 15.56 -11.81
C SER A 37 -12.62 15.67 -11.87
N SER A 38 -13.08 16.61 -12.70
CA SER A 38 -14.35 16.89 -13.42
C SER A 38 -15.64 16.10 -13.15
N VAL A 39 -15.61 15.01 -12.40
CA VAL A 39 -16.71 14.14 -12.05
C VAL A 39 -17.46 14.77 -10.88
N TYR A 40 -18.75 15.02 -11.08
CA TYR A 40 -19.64 15.58 -10.07
C TYR A 40 -20.88 14.71 -9.95
N TYR A 41 -21.06 14.11 -8.79
CA TYR A 41 -22.35 13.50 -8.41
C TYR A 41 -23.21 14.58 -7.75
N PRO A 42 -24.54 14.63 -7.79
CA PRO A 42 -25.32 15.55 -6.93
C PRO A 42 -25.49 15.01 -5.50
N ASN A 43 -25.53 13.69 -5.33
CA ASN A 43 -25.76 13.00 -4.05
C ASN A 43 -25.17 11.58 -4.10
N CYS A 44 -25.16 10.89 -2.97
CA CYS A 44 -24.63 9.52 -2.89
C CYS A 44 -25.42 8.53 -3.75
N LYS A 45 -26.74 8.70 -3.90
CA LYS A 45 -27.52 7.86 -4.80
C LYS A 45 -27.01 7.91 -6.24
N ALA A 46 -26.67 9.09 -6.76
CA ALA A 46 -26.11 9.24 -8.10
C ALA A 46 -24.71 8.64 -8.23
N ALA A 47 -23.87 8.76 -7.19
CA ALA A 47 -22.57 8.09 -7.15
C ALA A 47 -22.70 6.56 -7.16
N CYS A 48 -23.66 6.03 -6.41
CA CYS A 48 -23.93 4.60 -6.35
C CYS A 48 -24.54 4.05 -7.63
N ASP A 49 -25.47 4.79 -8.25
CA ASP A 49 -26.06 4.46 -9.56
C ASP A 49 -24.97 4.39 -10.66
N ALA A 50 -23.98 5.28 -10.56
CA ALA A 50 -22.79 5.27 -11.41
C ALA A 50 -21.75 4.20 -11.03
N GLY A 51 -21.95 3.43 -9.95
CA GLY A 51 -20.99 2.43 -9.46
C GLY A 51 -19.68 3.03 -8.91
N ALA A 52 -19.69 4.31 -8.54
CA ALA A 52 -18.50 5.03 -8.08
C ALA A 52 -18.32 5.02 -6.55
N ALA A 53 -19.36 4.64 -5.80
CA ALA A 53 -19.30 4.57 -4.34
C ALA A 53 -18.74 3.21 -3.86
N PRO A 54 -17.98 3.17 -2.75
CA PRO A 54 -17.54 4.30 -1.91
C PRO A 54 -16.46 5.18 -2.56
N ILE A 55 -16.54 6.50 -2.34
CA ILE A 55 -15.60 7.48 -2.92
C ILE A 55 -14.62 7.97 -1.83
N TYR A 56 -13.32 7.72 -2.03
CA TYR A 56 -12.29 8.12 -1.06
C TYR A 56 -11.75 9.54 -1.27
N ARG A 57 -11.28 10.20 -0.20
CA ARG A 57 -10.53 11.47 -0.30
C ARG A 57 -9.42 11.38 -1.36
N GLY A 58 -9.43 12.33 -2.30
CA GLY A 58 -8.48 12.37 -3.41
C GLY A 58 -8.91 11.61 -4.66
N GLN A 59 -9.99 10.82 -4.61
CA GLN A 59 -10.61 10.24 -5.81
C GLN A 59 -11.41 11.30 -6.58
N PRO A 60 -11.51 11.18 -7.91
CA PRO A 60 -12.48 11.93 -8.71
C PRO A 60 -13.90 11.76 -8.16
N GLY A 61 -14.66 12.85 -8.08
CA GLY A 61 -16.01 12.83 -7.52
C GLY A 61 -16.08 12.93 -5.99
N TYR A 62 -14.95 12.86 -5.27
CA TYR A 62 -14.94 13.13 -3.84
C TYR A 62 -15.23 14.60 -3.57
N ARG A 63 -16.09 14.85 -2.58
CA ARG A 63 -16.23 16.18 -1.98
C ARG A 63 -16.75 16.05 -0.55
N ALA A 64 -16.35 16.98 0.31
CA ALA A 64 -16.76 16.99 1.71
C ALA A 64 -18.28 16.92 1.93
N PRO A 65 -19.16 17.54 1.11
CA PRO A 65 -20.60 17.41 1.31
C PRO A 65 -21.19 16.01 1.05
N LEU A 66 -20.45 15.09 0.41
CA LEU A 66 -20.87 13.69 0.24
C LEU A 66 -20.41 12.79 1.41
N ASP A 67 -19.47 13.27 2.20
CA ASP A 67 -18.90 12.61 3.36
C ASP A 67 -19.52 13.24 4.61
N ARG A 68 -20.61 12.64 5.10
CA ARG A 68 -21.46 13.25 6.13
C ARG A 68 -20.76 13.32 7.48
N ASP A 69 -19.95 12.31 7.79
CA ASP A 69 -19.22 12.14 9.03
C ASP A 69 -17.75 12.59 8.95
N ASN A 70 -17.29 12.96 7.75
CA ASN A 70 -15.99 13.56 7.48
C ASN A 70 -14.80 12.64 7.80
N ASP A 71 -14.97 11.34 7.66
CA ASP A 71 -13.94 10.34 7.90
C ASP A 71 -13.00 10.16 6.68
N GLY A 72 -13.45 10.58 5.50
CA GLY A 72 -12.73 10.56 4.24
C GLY A 72 -13.23 9.52 3.25
N ILE A 73 -14.35 8.87 3.55
CA ILE A 73 -15.03 7.90 2.71
C ILE A 73 -16.44 8.43 2.45
N ALA A 74 -16.63 9.09 1.31
CA ALA A 74 -17.95 9.53 0.89
C ALA A 74 -18.79 8.33 0.40
N CYS A 75 -20.09 8.37 0.71
CA CYS A 75 -21.08 7.43 0.19
C CYS A 75 -20.82 5.95 0.55
N GLU A 76 -20.35 5.70 1.77
CA GLU A 76 -20.12 4.36 2.31
C GLU A 76 -21.35 3.45 2.23
N ILE A 77 -22.52 4.05 2.44
CA ILE A 77 -23.81 3.38 2.41
C ILE A 77 -24.62 3.98 1.27
N CYS A 78 -24.82 3.17 0.23
CA CYS A 78 -25.64 3.48 -0.92
C CYS A 78 -27.12 3.41 -0.61
N HIS A 79 -27.67 4.44 0.03
CA HIS A 79 -29.11 4.56 0.24
C HIS A 79 -29.63 5.97 -0.08
#